data_AF-A0A538K7D0-F1
#
_entry.id   AF-A0A538K7D0-F1
#
_cell.length_a   1.000
_cell.length_b   1.000
_cell.length_c   1.000
_cell.angle_alpha   90.00
_cell.angle_beta   90.00
_cell.angle_gamma   90.00
#
_symmetry.space_group_name_H-M   'P 1'
#
loop_
_entity.id
_entity.type
_entity.pdbx_description
1 polymer ?
#
loop_
_entity_poly.entity_id
_entity_poly.type
_entity_poly.pdbx_seq_one_letter_code
_entity_poly.pdbx_strand_id
1 'polypeptide(L)'
;TDAIWCLGDLVGDPYPNETVELALSACDVVIAGNHDLLAAHRLDEGYVASHGPRIIAIREALTESSRTILTSLPDQYVDSRVIATHACLDHPTARIFDGYEAELQLALCDEDLLVVGHSHARRVRKLTRRLCIRG
;
A
#
# COMPACT_ATOMS: atom_id res chain seq x y z
N THR A 1 -4.77 12.16 19.59
CA THR A 1 -5.09 10.73 19.77
C THR A 1 -4.18 9.96 18.87
N ASP A 2 -3.84 8.74 19.27
CA ASP A 2 -3.01 7.85 18.46
C ASP A 2 -3.90 7.18 17.39
N ALA A 3 -3.31 6.88 16.23
CA ALA A 3 -3.99 6.21 15.11
C ALA A 3 -3.05 5.14 14.50
N ILE A 4 -3.62 4.06 14.00
CA ILE A 4 -2.91 2.93 13.37
C ILE A 4 -3.26 2.91 11.88
N TRP A 5 -2.24 3.01 11.03
CA TRP A 5 -2.41 3.02 9.58
C TRP A 5 -1.75 1.78 8.97
N CYS A 6 -2.50 1.05 8.15
CA CYS A 6 -2.01 -0.06 7.36
C CYS A 6 -1.81 0.37 5.90
N LEU A 7 -0.58 0.24 5.40
CA LEU A 7 -0.22 0.67 4.06
C LEU A 7 -0.39 -0.44 3.00
N GLY A 8 -1.20 -1.46 3.26
CA GLY A 8 -1.51 -2.52 2.30
C GLY A 8 -0.55 -3.71 2.31
N ASP A 9 -0.65 -4.51 1.25
CA ASP A 9 -0.08 -5.87 1.11
C ASP A 9 -0.65 -6.84 2.18
N LEU A 10 -1.96 -6.78 2.36
CA LEU A 10 -2.73 -7.60 3.29
C LEU A 10 -2.79 -9.07 2.88
N VAL A 11 -2.78 -9.37 1.59
CA VAL A 11 -2.87 -10.74 1.06
C VAL A 11 -1.55 -11.51 1.14
N GLY A 12 -0.86 -11.37 2.27
CA GLY A 12 0.32 -12.16 2.64
C GLY A 12 -0.03 -13.63 2.90
N ASP A 13 0.95 -14.52 2.67
CA ASP A 13 0.81 -15.90 3.11
C ASP A 13 1.03 -16.01 4.63
N PRO A 14 0.43 -17.00 5.31
CA PRO A 14 -0.49 -18.01 4.77
C PRO A 14 -1.99 -17.72 5.01
N TYR A 15 -2.34 -16.60 5.65
CA TYR A 15 -3.71 -16.31 6.12
C TYR A 15 -4.26 -14.99 5.54
N PRO A 16 -4.55 -14.93 4.22
CA PRO A 16 -4.93 -13.68 3.57
C PRO A 16 -6.29 -13.15 4.04
N ASN A 17 -7.26 -14.02 4.35
CA ASN A 17 -8.60 -13.58 4.78
C ASN A 17 -8.57 -12.98 6.19
N GLU A 18 -7.91 -13.68 7.12
CA GLU A 18 -7.76 -13.28 8.51
C GLU A 18 -6.94 -11.99 8.64
N THR A 19 -5.93 -11.82 7.78
CA THR A 19 -5.11 -10.59 7.75
C THR A 19 -5.95 -9.40 7.29
N VAL A 20 -6.80 -9.58 6.27
CA VAL A 20 -7.72 -8.53 5.80
C VAL A 20 -8.70 -8.12 6.90
N GLU A 21 -9.30 -9.09 7.60
CA GLU A 21 -10.24 -8.83 8.69
C GLU A 21 -9.56 -8.14 9.89
N LEU A 22 -8.35 -8.58 10.25
CA LEU A 22 -7.58 -7.98 11.33
C LEU A 22 -7.19 -6.53 11.01
N ALA A 23 -6.75 -6.26 9.78
CA ALA A 23 -6.36 -4.92 9.36
C ALA A 23 -7.54 -3.94 9.47
N LEU A 24 -8.72 -4.33 8.99
CA LEU A 24 -9.92 -3.49 9.08
C LEU A 24 -10.43 -3.26 10.51
N SER A 25 -10.22 -4.21 11.41
CA SER A 25 -10.68 -4.09 12.80
C SER A 25 -9.69 -3.37 13.72
N ALA A 26 -8.39 -3.39 13.38
CA ALA A 26 -7.32 -2.85 14.22
C ALA A 26 -6.75 -1.51 13.71
N CYS A 27 -7.00 -1.12 12.47
CA CYS A 27 -6.44 0.09 11.87
C CYS A 27 -7.53 1.13 11.58
N ASP A 28 -7.20 2.40 11.82
CA ASP A 28 -8.06 3.54 11.49
C ASP A 28 -8.03 3.86 9.98
N VAL A 29 -6.90 3.56 9.33
CA VAL A 29 -6.70 3.75 7.89
C VAL A 29 -6.12 2.48 7.30
N VAL A 30 -6.71 2.01 6.20
CA VAL A 30 -6.20 0.89 5.42
C VAL A 30 -6.24 1.27 3.95
N ILE A 31 -5.10 1.22 3.28
CA ILE A 31 -4.98 1.40 1.83
C ILE A 31 -4.53 0.09 1.17
N ALA A 32 -4.77 -0.07 -0.13
CA ALA A 32 -4.39 -1.26 -0.87
C ALA A 32 -2.90 -1.24 -1.24
N GLY A 33 -2.24 -2.40 -1.09
CA GLY A 33 -0.90 -2.64 -1.62
C GLY A 33 -0.93 -3.24 -3.01
N ASN A 34 0.24 -3.37 -3.67
CA ASN A 34 0.27 -3.91 -5.03
C ASN A 34 -0.23 -5.36 -5.08
N HIS A 35 0.03 -6.18 -4.05
CA HIS A 35 -0.51 -7.54 -4.01
C HIS A 35 -2.02 -7.56 -3.80
N ASP A 36 -2.56 -6.64 -3.00
CA ASP A 36 -4.00 -6.50 -2.78
C ASP A 36 -4.72 -6.12 -4.06
N LEU A 37 -4.16 -5.15 -4.79
CA LEU A 37 -4.68 -4.72 -6.08
C LEU A 37 -4.63 -5.83 -7.12
N LEU A 38 -3.54 -6.61 -7.16
CA LEU A 38 -3.45 -7.79 -8.02
C LEU A 38 -4.50 -8.83 -7.64
N ALA A 39 -4.65 -9.15 -6.36
CA ALA A 39 -5.66 -10.11 -5.89
C ALA A 39 -7.10 -9.65 -6.16
N ALA A 40 -7.35 -8.34 -6.17
CA ALA A 40 -8.64 -7.73 -6.48
C ALA A 40 -8.88 -7.46 -7.98
N HIS A 41 -7.98 -7.90 -8.88
CA HIS A 41 -8.05 -7.60 -10.32
C HIS A 41 -8.10 -6.10 -10.67
N ARG A 42 -7.42 -5.27 -9.88
CA ARG A 42 -7.33 -3.81 -10.05
C ARG A 42 -6.02 -3.35 -10.72
N LEU A 43 -5.13 -4.28 -11.04
CA LEU A 43 -3.91 -4.05 -11.82
C LEU A 43 -3.90 -4.96 -13.05
N ASP A 44 -3.16 -4.52 -14.07
CA ASP A 44 -2.98 -5.28 -15.31
C ASP A 44 -2.41 -6.69 -15.04
N GLU A 45 -2.99 -7.71 -15.70
CA GLU A 45 -2.58 -9.11 -15.53
C GLU A 45 -1.11 -9.36 -15.93
N GLY A 46 -0.50 -8.49 -16.72
CA GLY A 46 0.94 -8.49 -17.01
C GLY A 46 1.80 -8.37 -15.75
N TYR A 47 1.32 -7.70 -14.70
CA TYR A 47 1.98 -7.68 -13.40
C TYR A 47 1.82 -9.01 -12.64
N VAL A 48 0.76 -9.78 -12.89
CA VAL A 48 0.63 -11.13 -12.32
C VAL A 48 1.72 -12.05 -12.86
N ALA A 49 2.12 -11.91 -14.12
CA ALA A 49 3.22 -12.68 -14.69
C ALA A 49 4.55 -12.46 -13.96
N SER A 50 4.80 -11.25 -13.43
CA SER A 50 6.01 -10.94 -12.64
C SER A 50 5.90 -11.29 -11.16
N HIS A 51 4.68 -11.36 -10.61
CA HIS A 51 4.41 -11.74 -9.20
C HIS A 51 4.02 -13.22 -9.03
N GLY A 52 3.89 -13.94 -10.15
CA GLY A 52 3.91 -15.40 -10.26
C GLY A 52 2.63 -16.14 -9.85
N PRO A 53 2.72 -17.49 -9.74
CA PRO A 53 1.62 -18.39 -9.31
C PRO A 53 1.02 -18.07 -7.94
N ARG A 54 1.73 -17.29 -7.13
CA ARG A 54 1.32 -16.90 -5.77
C ARG A 54 0.02 -16.09 -5.77
N ILE A 55 -0.10 -15.09 -6.64
CA ILE A 55 -1.32 -14.27 -6.73
C ILE A 55 -2.52 -15.12 -7.16
N ILE A 56 -2.30 -16.11 -8.04
CA ILE A 56 -3.36 -17.04 -8.45
C ILE A 56 -3.83 -17.86 -7.23
N ALA A 57 -2.91 -18.43 -6.46
CA ALA A 57 -3.27 -19.18 -5.26
C ALA A 57 -4.00 -18.33 -4.22
N ILE A 58 -3.56 -17.08 -4.01
CA ILE A 58 -4.27 -16.11 -3.14
C ILE A 58 -5.68 -15.87 -3.66
N ARG A 59 -5.82 -15.58 -4.97
CA ARG A 59 -7.11 -15.39 -5.61
C ARG A 59 -8.00 -16.62 -5.46
N GLU A 60 -7.48 -17.83 -5.35
CA GLU A 60 -8.29 -19.03 -5.09
C GLU A 60 -8.69 -19.16 -3.61
N ALA A 61 -7.82 -18.74 -2.69
CA ALA A 61 -8.03 -18.83 -1.24
C ALA A 61 -8.94 -17.72 -0.66
N LEU A 62 -9.15 -16.62 -1.38
CA LEU A 62 -9.94 -15.49 -0.88
C LEU A 62 -11.44 -15.80 -0.78
N THR A 63 -12.02 -15.47 0.37
CA THR A 63 -13.47 -15.45 0.59
C THR A 63 -14.12 -14.30 -0.18
N GLU A 64 -15.44 -14.39 -0.40
CA GLU A 64 -16.19 -13.31 -1.06
C GLU A 64 -16.15 -11.99 -0.27
N SER A 65 -16.16 -12.09 1.06
CA SER A 65 -16.02 -10.93 1.96
C SER A 65 -14.68 -10.24 1.74
N SER A 66 -13.57 -10.99 1.78
CA SER A 66 -12.23 -10.41 1.58
C SER A 66 -12.06 -9.85 0.18
N ARG A 67 -12.62 -10.48 -0.87
CA ARG A 67 -12.62 -9.90 -2.23
C ARG A 67 -13.34 -8.56 -2.29
N THR A 68 -14.53 -8.49 -1.69
CA THR A 68 -15.33 -7.25 -1.63
C THR A 68 -14.57 -6.15 -0.92
N ILE A 69 -13.92 -6.47 0.20
CA ILE A 69 -13.07 -5.55 0.95
C ILE A 69 -11.92 -5.06 0.06
N LEU A 70 -11.09 -5.96 -0.47
CA LEU A 70 -9.91 -5.59 -1.28
C LEU A 70 -10.29 -4.76 -2.52
N THR A 71 -11.46 -5.01 -3.11
CA THR A 71 -11.98 -4.22 -4.24
C THR A 71 -12.37 -2.80 -3.84
N SER A 72 -12.77 -2.59 -2.58
CA SER A 72 -13.22 -1.29 -2.06
C SER A 72 -12.11 -0.49 -1.36
N LEU A 73 -10.95 -1.09 -1.05
CA LEU A 73 -9.84 -0.38 -0.42
C LEU A 73 -9.35 0.79 -1.29
N PRO A 74 -9.10 1.97 -0.71
CA PRO A 74 -8.49 3.08 -1.45
C PRO A 74 -7.03 2.78 -1.79
N ASP A 75 -6.55 3.29 -2.94
CA ASP A 75 -5.12 3.16 -3.32
C ASP A 75 -4.22 4.08 -2.47
N GLN A 76 -4.79 5.21 -2.02
CA GLN A 76 -4.10 6.25 -1.27
C GLN A 76 -5.03 6.83 -0.21
N TYR A 77 -4.44 7.30 0.87
CA TYR A 77 -5.12 8.09 1.89
C TYR A 77 -4.58 9.50 1.87
N VAL A 78 -5.47 10.49 1.90
CA VAL A 78 -5.12 11.91 1.89
C VAL A 78 -5.87 12.61 3.02
N ASP A 79 -5.12 13.34 3.83
CA ASP A 79 -5.59 14.32 4.81
C ASP A 79 -4.86 15.64 4.55
N SER A 80 -5.36 16.73 5.13
CA SER A 80 -4.86 18.11 5.07
C SER A 80 -3.34 18.31 5.16
N ARG A 81 -2.60 17.36 5.73
CA ARG A 81 -1.14 17.43 5.87
C ARG A 81 -0.41 16.15 5.48
N VAL A 82 -1.12 15.07 5.21
CA VAL A 82 -0.51 13.75 5.06
C VAL A 82 -1.11 13.04 3.86
N ILE A 83 -0.24 12.51 3.02
CA ILE A 83 -0.59 11.57 1.97
C ILE A 83 0.10 10.23 2.27
N ALA A 84 -0.64 9.15 2.15
CA ALA A 84 -0.15 7.80 2.32
C ALA A 84 -0.48 6.93 1.11
N THR A 85 0.50 6.19 0.61
CA THR A 85 0.35 5.25 -0.51
C THR A 85 1.20 4.00 -0.23
N HIS A 86 0.88 2.84 -0.80
CA HIS A 86 1.73 1.67 -0.63
C HIS A 86 3.07 1.83 -1.36
N ALA A 87 3.03 2.36 -2.59
CA ALA A 87 4.13 2.37 -3.55
C ALA A 87 4.53 3.83 -3.88
N CYS A 88 4.85 4.15 -5.14
CA CYS A 88 4.91 5.52 -5.60
C CYS A 88 3.49 6.10 -5.78
N LEU A 89 3.34 7.42 -5.64
CA LEU A 89 2.08 8.15 -5.83
C LEU A 89 1.52 8.02 -7.25
N ASP A 90 2.41 7.95 -8.23
CA ASP A 90 2.10 7.89 -9.65
C ASP A 90 2.21 6.47 -10.24
N HIS A 91 2.70 5.50 -9.46
CA HIS A 91 2.89 4.14 -9.95
C HIS A 91 2.70 3.08 -8.83
N PRO A 92 1.59 2.30 -8.87
CA PRO A 92 1.13 1.47 -7.75
C PRO A 92 2.01 0.25 -7.43
N THR A 93 2.98 -0.08 -8.30
CA THR A 93 3.95 -1.16 -8.08
C THR A 93 5.41 -0.68 -8.04
N ALA A 94 5.65 0.63 -8.15
CA ALA A 94 7.01 1.15 -8.15
C ALA A 94 7.49 1.42 -6.72
N ARG A 95 8.76 1.16 -6.47
CA ARG A 95 9.39 1.42 -5.17
C ARG A 95 10.16 2.73 -5.23
N ILE A 96 10.08 3.50 -4.16
CA ILE A 96 11.05 4.58 -3.88
C ILE A 96 12.31 3.94 -3.33
N PHE A 97 13.47 4.02 -3.98
CA PHE A 97 14.71 3.32 -3.64
C PHE A 97 15.62 4.15 -2.73
N ASP A 98 15.88 5.39 -3.11
CA ASP A 98 16.73 6.30 -2.36
C ASP A 98 15.90 7.47 -1.84
N GLY A 99 16.44 8.68 -1.81
CA GLY A 99 15.57 9.82 -1.56
C GLY A 99 15.74 11.00 -2.49
N TYR A 100 16.52 10.85 -3.57
CA TYR A 100 16.23 11.65 -4.75
C TYR A 100 14.84 11.29 -5.28
N GLU A 101 14.52 10.00 -5.34
CA GLU A 101 13.17 9.55 -5.70
C GLU A 101 12.10 10.00 -4.69
N ALA A 102 12.42 10.02 -3.39
CA ALA A 102 11.50 10.54 -2.37
C ALA A 102 11.22 12.04 -2.55
N GLU A 103 12.22 12.82 -2.99
CA GLU A 103 12.03 14.24 -3.32
C GLU A 103 11.12 14.42 -4.53
N LEU A 104 11.31 13.61 -5.58
CA LEU A 104 10.44 13.63 -6.75
C LEU A 104 8.99 13.32 -6.37
N GLN A 105 8.76 12.31 -5.53
CA GLN A 105 7.43 11.93 -5.09
C GLN A 105 6.78 13.01 -4.22
N LEU A 106 7.53 13.62 -3.30
CA LEU A 106 7.03 14.74 -2.49
C LEU A 106 6.74 16.01 -3.32
N ALA A 107 7.31 16.14 -4.51
CA ALA A 107 6.99 17.23 -5.43
C ALA A 107 5.67 17.00 -6.20
N LEU A 108 5.10 15.79 -6.16
CA LEU A 108 3.82 15.46 -6.77
C LEU A 108 2.61 15.79 -5.88
N CYS A 109 2.84 16.16 -4.63
CA CYS A 109 1.79 16.39 -3.63
C CYS A 109 2.01 17.71 -2.87
N ASP A 110 0.93 18.26 -2.31
CA ASP A 110 0.98 19.51 -1.56
C ASP A 110 1.19 19.29 -0.06
N GLU A 111 0.96 18.06 0.40
CA GLU A 111 1.02 17.61 1.78
C GLU A 111 2.42 17.71 2.38
N ASP A 112 2.47 17.85 3.71
CA ASP A 112 3.72 17.98 4.47
C ASP A 112 4.42 16.63 4.65
N LEU A 113 3.66 15.53 4.67
CA LEU A 113 4.15 14.20 5.00
C LEU A 113 3.70 13.18 3.94
N LEU A 114 4.67 12.49 3.35
CA LEU A 114 4.45 11.32 2.49
C LEU A 114 4.79 10.05 3.27
N VAL A 115 3.81 9.19 3.49
CA VAL A 115 4.01 7.87 4.11
C VAL A 115 3.90 6.81 3.03
N VAL A 116 4.94 5.99 2.89
CA VAL A 116 5.05 4.98 1.83
C VAL A 116 5.43 3.62 2.39
N GLY A 117 4.93 2.55 1.77
CA GLY A 117 5.32 1.17 2.07
C GLY A 117 6.27 0.60 1.02
N HIS A 118 6.01 -0.65 0.63
CA HIS A 118 6.61 -1.39 -0.48
C HIS A 118 8.13 -1.65 -0.42
N SER A 119 8.89 -0.93 0.41
CA SER A 119 10.33 -1.09 0.54
C SER A 119 10.75 -2.28 1.38
N HIS A 120 9.90 -2.71 2.34
CA HIS A 120 10.23 -3.67 3.39
C HIS A 120 11.48 -3.24 4.18
N ALA A 121 11.81 -1.95 4.13
CA ALA A 121 13.01 -1.35 4.69
C ALA A 121 12.61 -0.04 5.35
N ARG A 122 12.72 -0.01 6.69
CA ARG A 122 12.38 1.15 7.51
C ARG A 122 13.36 2.28 7.27
N ARG A 123 12.90 3.40 6.70
CA ARG A 123 13.73 4.60 6.48
C ARG A 123 12.90 5.86 6.72
N VAL A 124 13.53 6.87 7.34
CA VAL A 124 12.93 8.20 7.51
C VAL A 124 13.84 9.21 6.83
N ARG A 125 13.29 10.03 5.91
CA ARG A 125 14.04 11.10 5.24
C ARG A 125 13.32 12.43 5.38
N LYS A 126 13.99 13.41 5.97
CA LYS A 126 13.51 14.78 6.14
C LYS A 126 14.00 15.64 4.98
N LEU A 127 13.08 16.35 4.34
CA LEU A 127 13.34 17.24 3.22
C LEU A 127 12.81 18.62 3.57
N THR A 128 13.70 19.49 4.05
CA THR A 128 13.36 20.82 4.59
C THR A 128 12.25 20.77 5.65
N ARG A 129 10.99 21.06 5.26
CA ARG A 129 9.78 21.03 6.11
C ARG A 129 8.88 19.82 5.88
N ARG A 130 9.17 19.01 4.86
CA ARG A 130 8.41 17.80 4.51
C ARG A 130 9.14 16.53 4.94
N LEU A 131 8.40 15.45 5.17
CA LEU A 131 8.93 14.18 5.65
C LEU A 131 8.46 13.04 4.76
N CYS A 132 9.35 12.10 4.45
CA CYS A 132 9.00 10.83 3.83
C CYS A 132 9.33 9.69 4.79
N ILE A 133 8.33 8.88 5.14
CA ILE A 133 8.48 7.70 6.00
C ILE A 133 8.25 6.45 5.15
N ARG A 134 9.24 5.57 5.11
CA ARG A 134 9.17 4.25 4.47
C ARG A 134 9.00 3.16 5.53
N GLY A 135 7.85 2.47 5.48
CA GLY A 135 7.45 1.36 6.35
C GLY A 135 7.93 0.01 5.86
#